data_AF-R6YSE4-F1
#
_entry.id   AF-R6YSE4-F1
#
_cell.length_a   1.000
_cell.length_b   1.000
_cell.length_c   1.000
_cell.angle_alpha   90.00
_cell.angle_beta   90.00
_cell.angle_gamma   90.00
#
_symmetry.space_group_name_H-M   'P 1'
#
loop_
_entity.id
_entity.type
_entity.pdbx_description
1 polymer ?
#
loop_
_entity_poly.entity_id
_entity_poly.type
_entity_poly.pdbx_seq_one_letter_code
_entity_poly.pdbx_strand_id
1 'polypeptide(L)'
;MKRIIAFFMCLIVIIGLAGCKIKEKTELHFYTRPNTNYQMAYIIYEIYGEPTKIIDGFYFEKNDIVLNIKYGWNEAKIESLLNGANNKQYELICFGSYIYLERQPSNSICDDYKNFEKSILIEEIDKEVFLSDYYKANLGKSNFFNSKPPIFSKENEGIKLKLTPEYINWIEKSTENYSKKFYFAVVPIYYDSTNNKYLLSFGSKYDGIEIEYHYDEEKNLVHMNAS
;
A
#
# COMPACT_ATOMS: atom_id res chain seq x y z
N MET A 1 24.92 -49.49 -25.85
CA MET A 1 25.60 -48.21 -25.52
C MET A 1 24.75 -46.97 -25.81
N LYS A 2 24.22 -46.75 -27.02
CA LYS A 2 23.45 -45.51 -27.35
C LYS A 2 22.22 -45.23 -26.46
N ARG A 3 21.46 -46.25 -26.06
CA ARG A 3 20.26 -46.09 -25.20
C ARG A 3 20.58 -45.72 -23.75
N ILE A 4 21.74 -46.15 -23.23
CA ILE A 4 22.17 -45.86 -21.84
C ILE A 4 22.61 -44.40 -21.72
N ILE A 5 23.29 -43.88 -22.75
CA ILE A 5 23.73 -42.47 -22.80
C ILE A 5 22.53 -41.52 -22.87
N ALA A 6 21.49 -41.87 -23.63
CA ALA A 6 20.26 -41.08 -23.69
C ALA A 6 19.51 -41.05 -22.35
N PHE A 7 19.51 -42.17 -21.61
CA PHE A 7 18.88 -42.24 -20.30
C PHE A 7 19.62 -41.36 -19.26
N PHE A 8 20.95 -41.36 -19.28
CA PHE A 8 21.77 -40.49 -18.43
C PHE A 8 21.60 -39.01 -18.77
N MET A 9 21.50 -38.65 -20.06
CA MET A 9 21.23 -37.27 -20.47
C MET A 9 19.85 -36.78 -20.00
N CYS A 10 18.81 -37.61 -20.11
CA CYS A 10 17.48 -37.26 -19.57
C CYS A 10 17.50 -37.09 -18.05
N LEU A 11 18.24 -37.94 -17.33
CA LEU A 11 18.36 -37.85 -15.87
C LEU A 11 19.07 -36.55 -15.43
N ILE A 12 20.13 -36.15 -16.14
CA ILE A 12 20.86 -34.89 -15.88
C ILE A 12 19.97 -33.67 -16.16
N VAL A 13 19.14 -33.70 -17.21
CA VAL A 13 18.19 -32.62 -17.51
C VAL A 13 17.11 -32.51 -16.44
N ILE A 14 16.59 -33.64 -15.92
CA ILE A 14 15.59 -33.65 -14.85
C ILE A 14 16.19 -33.14 -13.53
N ILE A 15 17.42 -33.55 -13.19
CA ILE A 15 18.13 -33.07 -11.99
C ILE A 15 18.50 -31.58 -12.13
N GLY A 16 18.87 -31.13 -13.35
CA GLY A 16 19.13 -29.72 -13.66
C GLY A 16 17.87 -28.85 -13.57
N LEU A 17 16.71 -29.36 -13.99
CA LEU A 17 15.42 -28.69 -13.83
C LEU A 17 14.92 -28.69 -12.37
N ALA A 18 15.21 -29.73 -11.59
CA ALA A 18 14.90 -29.80 -10.15
C ALA A 18 15.85 -28.93 -9.30
N GLY A 19 17.07 -28.66 -9.79
CA GLY A 19 18.08 -27.82 -9.15
C GLY A 19 17.93 -26.32 -9.43
N CYS A 20 17.17 -25.95 -10.47
CA CYS A 20 16.65 -24.60 -10.60
C CYS A 20 15.55 -24.40 -9.55
N LYS A 21 15.96 -24.11 -8.31
CA LYS A 21 15.13 -23.37 -7.38
C LYS A 21 14.78 -22.07 -8.08
N ILE A 22 13.63 -22.05 -8.75
CA ILE A 22 12.90 -20.81 -8.97
C ILE A 22 12.86 -20.19 -7.58
N LYS A 23 13.50 -19.05 -7.39
CA LYS A 23 13.18 -18.19 -6.24
C LYS A 23 11.70 -17.91 -6.44
N GLU A 24 10.84 -18.72 -5.80
CA GLU A 24 9.45 -18.35 -5.66
C GLU A 24 9.48 -16.93 -5.13
N LYS A 25 8.81 -16.01 -5.82
CA LYS A 25 8.66 -14.66 -5.33
C LYS A 25 7.97 -14.78 -3.99
N THR A 26 8.74 -14.67 -2.91
CA THR A 26 8.26 -14.62 -1.53
C THR A 26 7.63 -13.26 -1.23
N GLU A 27 7.11 -12.57 -2.24
CA GLU A 27 6.67 -11.19 -2.18
C GLU A 27 5.16 -11.18 -1.95
N LEU A 28 4.73 -10.50 -0.89
CA LEU A 28 3.31 -10.32 -0.61
C LEU A 28 2.77 -9.12 -1.40
N HIS A 29 2.08 -9.37 -2.51
CA HIS A 29 1.51 -8.31 -3.33
C HIS A 29 0.07 -8.02 -2.92
N PHE A 30 -0.18 -6.83 -2.39
CA PHE A 30 -1.52 -6.29 -2.30
C PHE A 30 -1.69 -5.12 -3.25
N TYR A 31 -2.75 -5.19 -4.01
CA TYR A 31 -3.29 -4.05 -4.71
C TYR A 31 -4.43 -3.52 -3.86
N THR A 32 -4.77 -2.23 -3.95
CA THR A 32 -6.13 -1.79 -3.61
C THR A 32 -7.11 -2.80 -4.23
N ARG A 33 -7.69 -3.68 -3.39
CA ARG A 33 -8.09 -5.03 -3.82
C ARG A 33 -9.09 -4.94 -4.97
N PRO A 34 -9.07 -5.86 -5.95
CA PRO A 34 -10.01 -5.86 -7.08
C PRO A 34 -11.52 -5.96 -6.71
N ASN A 35 -11.87 -6.21 -5.44
CA ASN A 35 -13.25 -6.15 -4.95
C ASN A 35 -13.71 -4.75 -4.56
N THR A 36 -12.80 -3.82 -4.23
CA THR A 36 -13.12 -2.40 -4.22
C THR A 36 -13.10 -1.92 -5.67
N ASN A 37 -14.12 -1.18 -6.06
CA ASN A 37 -14.27 -0.74 -7.44
C ASN A 37 -13.15 0.27 -7.76
N TYR A 38 -11.98 -0.23 -8.18
CA TYR A 38 -10.77 0.55 -8.43
C TYR A 38 -11.01 1.68 -9.46
N GLN A 39 -12.04 1.53 -10.29
CA GLN A 39 -12.48 2.58 -11.22
C GLN A 39 -12.97 3.83 -10.47
N MET A 40 -13.25 3.75 -9.17
CA MET A 40 -13.70 4.83 -8.32
C MET A 40 -12.60 5.39 -7.41
N ALA A 41 -11.43 4.74 -7.32
CA ALA A 41 -10.32 5.22 -6.51
C ALA A 41 -9.57 6.35 -7.23
N TYR A 42 -9.23 7.41 -6.48
CA TYR A 42 -8.40 8.51 -6.98
C TYR A 42 -6.92 8.17 -6.86
N ILE A 43 -6.54 7.41 -5.84
CA ILE A 43 -5.17 6.97 -5.58
C ILE A 43 -5.14 5.45 -5.59
N ILE A 44 -4.15 4.92 -6.29
CA ILE A 44 -3.94 3.48 -6.47
C ILE A 44 -2.71 3.08 -5.68
N TYR A 45 -2.79 1.95 -4.98
CA TYR A 45 -1.74 1.45 -4.11
C TYR A 45 -1.29 0.07 -4.56
N GLU A 46 -0.01 -0.20 -4.37
CA GLU A 46 0.59 -1.51 -4.43
C GLU A 46 1.54 -1.69 -3.25
N ILE A 47 1.26 -2.67 -2.41
CA ILE A 47 2.08 -3.04 -1.25
C ILE A 47 2.82 -4.32 -1.57
N TYR A 48 4.10 -4.33 -1.20
CA TYR A 48 4.98 -5.48 -1.21
C TYR A 48 5.56 -5.68 0.20
N GLY A 49 5.36 -6.87 0.77
CA GLY A 49 6.05 -7.29 2.00
C GLY A 49 7.13 -8.33 1.71
N GLU A 50 8.19 -8.32 2.51
CA GLU A 50 9.22 -9.38 2.57
C GLU A 50 9.00 -10.23 3.84
N PRO A 51 8.10 -11.23 3.82
CA PRO A 51 7.79 -12.10 4.95
C PRO A 51 9.01 -12.93 5.37
N THR A 52 9.17 -13.08 6.68
CA THR A 52 10.19 -13.95 7.27
C THR A 52 9.86 -15.43 7.08
N LYS A 53 8.58 -15.81 7.11
CA LYS A 53 8.13 -17.21 6.93
C LYS A 53 6.84 -17.31 6.11
N ILE A 54 6.72 -18.42 5.38
CA ILE A 54 5.52 -18.83 4.65
C ILE A 54 5.14 -20.22 5.13
N ILE A 55 4.01 -20.35 5.82
CA ILE A 55 3.53 -21.62 6.37
C ILE A 55 2.12 -21.89 5.83
N ASP A 56 1.16 -21.09 6.28
CA ASP A 56 -0.26 -21.05 5.91
C ASP A 56 -0.72 -19.60 5.59
N GLY A 57 0.24 -18.70 5.42
CA GLY A 57 0.08 -17.27 5.22
C GLY A 57 1.45 -16.59 5.20
N PHE A 58 1.46 -15.26 5.19
CA PHE A 58 2.68 -14.46 5.19
C PHE A 58 2.98 -13.93 6.59
N TYR A 59 4.09 -14.39 7.17
CA TYR A 59 4.46 -14.10 8.55
C TYR A 59 5.76 -13.28 8.64
N PHE A 60 5.78 -12.34 9.56
CA PHE A 60 6.90 -11.44 9.82
C PHE A 60 7.35 -11.55 11.29
N GLU A 61 8.63 -11.31 11.55
CA GLU A 61 9.09 -11.06 12.92
C GLU A 61 8.55 -9.71 13.41
N LYS A 62 8.01 -9.68 14.65
CA LYS A 62 7.28 -8.52 15.20
C LYS A 62 8.06 -7.19 15.14
N ASN A 63 9.39 -7.25 15.25
CA ASN A 63 10.26 -6.07 15.26
C ASN A 63 10.98 -5.80 13.93
N ASP A 64 10.69 -6.59 12.90
CA ASP A 64 11.35 -6.49 11.58
C ASP A 64 10.33 -6.53 10.44
N ILE A 65 9.25 -5.77 10.59
CA ILE A 65 8.23 -5.62 9.56
C ILE A 65 8.59 -4.43 8.67
N VAL A 66 8.85 -4.73 7.39
CA VAL A 66 9.08 -3.73 6.35
C VAL A 66 8.07 -3.93 5.22
N LEU A 67 7.28 -2.89 4.95
CA LEU A 67 6.34 -2.83 3.85
C LEU A 67 6.84 -1.83 2.82
N ASN A 68 6.99 -2.25 1.58
CA ASN A 68 7.23 -1.34 0.46
C ASN A 68 5.87 -0.95 -0.13
N ILE A 69 5.53 0.32 -0.10
CA ILE A 69 4.22 0.82 -0.57
C ILE A 69 4.46 1.75 -1.75
N LYS A 70 4.09 1.30 -2.94
CA LYS A 70 3.95 2.17 -4.11
C LYS A 70 2.56 2.75 -4.13
N TYR A 71 2.48 4.02 -4.49
CA TYR A 71 1.21 4.70 -4.66
C TYR A 71 1.33 5.72 -5.78
N GLY A 72 0.17 6.14 -6.29
CA GLY A 72 0.10 7.05 -7.42
C GLY A 72 -1.33 7.42 -7.76
N TRP A 73 -1.51 8.50 -8.50
CA TRP A 73 -2.85 8.95 -8.89
C TRP A 73 -3.37 8.19 -10.10
N ASN A 74 -4.67 7.91 -10.07
CA ASN A 74 -5.42 7.36 -11.17
C ASN A 74 -5.66 8.44 -12.24
N GLU A 75 -5.01 8.33 -13.39
CA GLU A 75 -5.13 9.31 -14.47
C GLU A 75 -6.56 9.56 -14.91
N ALA A 76 -7.37 8.50 -14.96
CA ALA A 76 -8.77 8.63 -15.36
C ALA A 76 -9.64 9.39 -14.33
N LYS A 77 -9.12 9.69 -13.13
CA LYS A 77 -9.88 10.27 -12.01
C LYS A 77 -9.24 11.51 -11.39
N ILE A 78 -7.96 11.78 -11.63
CA ILE A 78 -7.25 12.89 -10.98
C ILE A 78 -7.89 14.24 -11.29
N GLU A 79 -8.39 14.45 -12.51
CA GLU A 79 -9.10 15.69 -12.86
C GLU A 79 -10.37 15.89 -12.02
N SER A 80 -11.10 14.82 -11.69
CA SER A 80 -12.27 14.92 -10.81
C SER A 80 -11.90 15.23 -9.37
N LEU A 81 -10.73 14.77 -8.89
CA LEU A 81 -10.20 15.13 -7.57
C LEU A 81 -9.87 16.63 -7.53
N LEU A 82 -9.20 17.13 -8.57
CA LEU A 82 -8.74 18.51 -8.66
C LEU A 82 -9.87 19.51 -8.96
N ASN A 83 -10.84 19.13 -9.80
CA ASN A 83 -11.97 19.99 -10.17
C ASN A 83 -12.97 20.20 -9.01
N GLY A 84 -13.02 19.29 -8.03
CA GLY A 84 -13.80 19.49 -6.80
C GLY A 84 -13.30 20.66 -5.95
N ALA A 85 -12.05 21.11 -6.15
CA ALA A 85 -11.43 22.21 -5.44
C ALA A 85 -11.52 23.57 -6.18
N ASN A 86 -12.18 23.65 -7.34
CA ASN A 86 -12.30 24.89 -8.14
C ASN A 86 -13.26 25.95 -7.55
N ASN A 87 -13.39 26.01 -6.22
CA ASN A 87 -13.90 27.18 -5.52
C ASN A 87 -12.70 27.92 -4.94
N LYS A 88 -12.59 29.24 -5.17
CA LYS A 88 -11.50 30.14 -4.70
C LYS A 88 -11.16 30.06 -3.20
N GLN A 89 -11.93 29.30 -2.42
CA GLN A 89 -11.80 29.11 -0.98
C GLN A 89 -10.72 28.09 -0.59
N TYR A 90 -10.48 27.06 -1.40
CA TYR A 90 -9.59 25.95 -1.03
C TYR A 90 -8.36 25.91 -1.93
N GLU A 91 -7.18 26.02 -1.33
CA GLU A 91 -5.90 25.90 -2.04
C GLU A 91 -5.28 24.53 -1.74
N LEU A 92 -5.04 23.71 -2.77
CA LEU A 92 -4.24 22.49 -2.61
C LEU A 92 -2.80 22.88 -2.27
N ILE A 93 -2.30 22.40 -1.13
CA ILE A 93 -0.94 22.71 -0.65
C ILE A 93 0.02 21.57 -0.99
N CYS A 94 -0.33 20.35 -0.60
CA CYS A 94 0.50 19.16 -0.78
C CYS A 94 -0.36 17.89 -0.69
N PHE A 95 0.29 16.75 -0.86
CA PHE A 95 -0.26 15.45 -0.49
C PHE A 95 0.49 14.90 0.72
N GLY A 96 -0.22 14.39 1.72
CA GLY A 96 0.38 13.73 2.88
C GLY A 96 0.13 12.24 2.84
N SER A 97 1.15 11.43 3.08
CA SER A 97 0.99 10.00 3.33
C SER A 97 0.89 9.74 4.82
N TYR A 98 -0.11 8.95 5.23
CA TYR A 98 -0.44 8.72 6.62
C TYR A 98 -0.62 7.25 6.92
N ILE A 99 -0.26 6.88 8.15
CA ILE A 99 -0.88 5.76 8.84
C ILE A 99 -1.98 6.31 9.74
N TYR A 100 -3.14 5.66 9.78
CA TYR A 100 -4.20 6.00 10.72
C TYR A 100 -4.92 4.75 11.23
N LEU A 101 -5.49 4.86 12.43
CA LEU A 101 -6.11 3.73 13.13
C LEU A 101 -7.58 3.50 12.74
N GLU A 102 -8.27 4.55 12.27
CA GLU A 102 -9.70 4.52 11.97
C GLU A 102 -9.98 5.21 10.65
N ARG A 103 -10.81 4.59 9.77
CA ARG A 103 -11.27 5.24 8.53
C ARG A 103 -11.94 6.57 8.87
N GLN A 104 -11.29 7.64 8.46
CA GLN A 104 -11.80 8.99 8.66
C GLN A 104 -12.85 9.34 7.61
N PRO A 105 -13.84 10.17 7.96
CA PRO A 105 -14.77 10.72 7.01
C PRO A 105 -14.06 11.63 5.99
N SER A 106 -14.68 11.82 4.83
CA SER A 106 -14.21 12.80 3.85
C SER A 106 -14.29 14.21 4.43
N ASN A 107 -13.27 15.03 4.14
CA ASN A 107 -13.14 16.43 4.59
C ASN A 107 -13.03 16.60 6.12
N SER A 108 -12.12 15.85 6.73
CA SER A 108 -11.74 16.08 8.13
C SER A 108 -11.05 17.45 8.27
N ILE A 109 -11.54 18.25 9.20
CA ILE A 109 -10.98 19.58 9.49
C ILE A 109 -9.85 19.42 10.50
N CYS A 110 -8.69 20.03 10.22
CA CYS A 110 -7.55 20.00 11.11
C CYS A 110 -6.82 21.35 11.14
N ASP A 111 -6.47 21.80 12.34
CA ASP A 111 -5.70 23.04 12.51
C ASP A 111 -4.17 22.75 12.52
N ASP A 112 -3.77 21.48 12.64
CA ASP A 112 -2.38 20.98 12.58
C ASP A 112 -2.33 19.59 11.93
N TYR A 113 -2.37 19.54 10.59
CA TYR A 113 -2.41 18.28 9.84
C TYR A 113 -1.16 17.40 10.03
N LYS A 114 -0.08 17.94 10.62
CA LYS A 114 1.13 17.20 10.94
C LYS A 114 0.97 16.35 12.20
N ASN A 115 0.09 16.78 13.11
CA ASN A 115 -0.22 16.11 14.38
C ASN A 115 -1.70 15.73 14.45
N PHE A 116 -2.23 15.19 13.36
CA PHE A 116 -3.64 14.83 13.27
C PHE A 116 -3.97 13.60 14.13
N GLU A 117 -5.11 13.63 14.83
CA GLU A 117 -5.49 12.64 15.82
C GLU A 117 -5.52 11.21 15.25
N LYS A 118 -5.04 10.23 16.03
CA LYS A 118 -5.01 8.80 15.64
C LYS A 118 -4.35 8.56 14.28
N SER A 119 -3.41 9.43 13.90
CA SER A 119 -2.63 9.32 12.69
C SER A 119 -1.16 9.60 12.93
N ILE A 120 -0.33 9.12 12.00
CA ILE A 120 1.09 9.41 11.92
C ILE A 120 1.35 9.84 10.49
N LEU A 121 1.80 11.09 10.30
CA LEU A 121 2.29 11.58 9.02
C LEU A 121 3.63 10.89 8.71
N ILE A 122 3.71 10.27 7.53
CA ILE A 122 4.90 9.55 7.07
C ILE A 122 5.75 10.46 6.17
N GLU A 123 5.11 11.12 5.21
CA GLU A 123 5.80 11.97 4.23
C GLU A 123 4.86 13.05 3.68
N GLU A 124 5.40 14.25 3.49
CA GLU A 124 4.77 15.34 2.73
C GLU A 124 5.33 15.33 1.31
N ILE A 125 4.43 15.36 0.33
CA ILE A 125 4.75 15.31 -1.10
C ILE A 125 4.25 16.60 -1.72
N ASP A 126 5.17 17.33 -2.33
CA ASP A 126 4.85 18.52 -3.10
C ASP A 126 3.78 18.21 -4.17
N LYS A 127 2.79 19.09 -4.34
CA LYS A 127 1.64 18.81 -5.21
C LYS A 127 2.05 18.72 -6.69
N GLU A 128 2.99 19.53 -7.14
CA GLU A 128 3.49 19.47 -8.51
C GLU A 128 4.26 18.16 -8.74
N VAL A 129 5.06 17.73 -7.76
CA VAL A 129 5.73 16.43 -7.82
C VAL A 129 4.72 15.29 -7.83
N PHE A 130 3.74 15.27 -6.92
CA PHE A 130 2.73 14.22 -6.85
C PHE A 130 1.89 14.16 -8.12
N LEU A 131 1.55 15.30 -8.73
CA LEU A 131 0.75 15.34 -9.96
C LEU A 131 1.57 15.10 -11.25
N SER A 132 2.88 14.89 -11.13
CA SER A 132 3.75 14.59 -12.27
C SER A 132 3.60 13.15 -12.77
N ASP A 133 4.18 12.88 -13.95
CA ASP A 133 4.24 11.54 -14.54
C ASP A 133 4.99 10.53 -13.64
N TYR A 134 5.82 10.99 -12.70
CA TYR A 134 6.51 10.12 -11.75
C TYR A 134 5.52 9.33 -10.88
N TYR A 135 4.44 9.95 -10.41
CA TYR A 135 3.42 9.31 -9.56
C TYR A 135 2.19 8.82 -10.34
N LYS A 136 2.24 8.87 -11.66
CA LYS A 136 1.15 8.39 -12.50
C LYS A 136 0.95 6.88 -12.34
N ALA A 137 -0.29 6.47 -12.09
CA ALA A 137 -0.68 5.07 -11.97
C ALA A 137 -1.85 4.76 -12.91
N ASN A 138 -1.67 3.74 -13.74
CA ASN A 138 -2.67 3.27 -14.69
C ASN A 138 -2.95 1.79 -14.52
N LEU A 139 -4.05 1.31 -15.09
CA LEU A 139 -4.39 -0.11 -15.04
C LEU A 139 -3.72 -0.87 -16.18
N GLY A 140 -3.13 -2.01 -15.84
CA GLY A 140 -2.53 -2.91 -16.81
C GLY A 140 -3.52 -3.79 -17.56
N LYS A 141 -2.96 -4.70 -18.37
CA LYS A 141 -3.74 -5.73 -19.08
C LYS A 141 -4.19 -6.80 -18.09
N SER A 142 -5.30 -7.47 -18.38
CA SER A 142 -5.78 -8.57 -17.53
C SER A 142 -4.76 -9.70 -17.48
N ASN A 143 -4.42 -10.16 -16.28
CA ASN A 143 -3.58 -11.34 -16.09
C ASN A 143 -4.43 -12.61 -15.93
N PHE A 144 -3.77 -13.78 -15.82
CA PHE A 144 -4.37 -15.10 -15.61
C PHE A 144 -5.34 -15.19 -14.42
N PHE A 145 -5.26 -14.24 -13.47
CA PHE A 145 -6.14 -14.10 -12.30
C PHE A 145 -7.31 -13.10 -12.50
N ASN A 146 -7.62 -12.70 -13.73
CA ASN A 146 -8.67 -11.73 -14.10
C ASN A 146 -8.56 -10.32 -13.47
N SER A 147 -7.46 -9.99 -12.79
CA SER A 147 -7.18 -8.64 -12.31
C SER A 147 -6.26 -7.87 -13.29
N LYS A 148 -6.48 -6.55 -13.37
CA LYS A 148 -5.56 -5.61 -14.04
C LYS A 148 -4.62 -5.07 -12.96
N PRO A 149 -3.36 -5.52 -12.87
CA PRO A 149 -2.44 -4.95 -11.89
C PRO A 149 -2.25 -3.45 -12.20
N PRO A 150 -2.02 -2.62 -11.18
CA PRO A 150 -1.59 -1.26 -11.40
C PRO A 150 -0.22 -1.24 -12.10
N ILE A 151 -0.02 -0.24 -12.92
CA ILE A 151 1.21 0.08 -13.62
C ILE A 151 1.60 1.47 -13.14
N PHE A 152 2.66 1.53 -12.35
CA PHE A 152 3.31 2.77 -11.92
C PHE A 152 4.44 3.13 -12.89
N SER A 153 4.87 4.40 -12.85
CA SER A 153 6.14 4.79 -13.46
C SER A 153 7.28 3.88 -12.99
N LYS A 154 8.21 3.56 -13.89
CA LYS A 154 9.40 2.76 -13.53
C LYS A 154 10.28 3.45 -12.49
N GLU A 155 10.25 4.78 -12.47
CA GLU A 155 11.00 5.62 -11.54
C GLU A 155 10.33 5.70 -10.16
N ASN A 156 9.04 5.36 -10.06
CA ASN A 156 8.34 5.35 -8.78
C ASN A 156 8.81 4.15 -7.94
N GLU A 157 9.74 4.42 -7.04
CA GLU A 157 10.30 3.41 -6.13
C GLU A 157 9.33 3.06 -4.98
N GLY A 158 8.35 3.92 -4.70
CA GLY A 158 7.47 3.83 -3.53
C GLY A 158 8.17 4.20 -2.22
N ILE A 159 7.48 4.01 -1.10
CA ILE A 159 8.03 4.24 0.24
C ILE A 159 8.36 2.93 0.94
N LYS A 160 9.42 2.94 1.76
CA LYS A 160 9.74 1.85 2.69
C LYS A 160 9.21 2.19 4.07
N LEU A 161 8.08 1.59 4.43
CA LEU A 161 7.50 1.73 5.75
C LEU A 161 8.03 0.64 6.68
N LYS A 162 8.88 1.03 7.64
CA LYS A 162 9.30 0.17 8.74
C LYS A 162 8.34 0.36 9.92
N LEU A 163 7.63 -0.69 10.31
CA LEU A 163 6.79 -0.65 11.51
C LEU A 163 7.69 -0.85 12.74
N THR A 164 8.04 0.25 13.40
CA THR A 164 8.85 0.23 14.61
C THR A 164 8.06 -0.38 15.78
N PRO A 165 8.73 -0.84 16.85
CA PRO A 165 8.03 -1.29 18.05
C PRO A 165 7.08 -0.23 18.64
N GLU A 166 7.40 1.06 18.48
CA GLU A 166 6.53 2.16 18.88
C GLU A 166 5.22 2.16 18.07
N TYR A 167 5.30 2.00 16.75
CA TYR A 167 4.12 1.95 15.88
C TYR A 167 3.27 0.72 16.17
N ILE A 168 3.92 -0.43 16.34
CA ILE A 168 3.22 -1.67 16.71
C ILE A 168 2.51 -1.51 18.05
N ASN A 169 3.18 -0.96 19.06
CA ASN A 169 2.55 -0.69 20.35
C ASN A 169 1.38 0.30 20.24
N TRP A 170 1.49 1.30 19.37
CA TRP A 170 0.40 2.26 19.12
C TRP A 170 -0.82 1.60 18.44
N ILE A 171 -0.59 0.72 17.47
CA ILE A 171 -1.64 -0.11 16.84
C ILE A 171 -2.27 -1.07 17.87
N GLU A 172 -1.45 -1.71 18.70
CA GLU A 172 -1.92 -2.69 19.69
C GLU A 172 -2.74 -2.06 20.81
N LYS A 173 -2.37 -0.86 21.27
CA LYS A 173 -3.06 -0.10 22.34
C LYS A 173 -4.39 0.50 21.91
N SER A 174 -4.58 0.76 20.62
CA SER A 174 -5.71 1.56 20.12
C SER A 174 -6.97 0.77 19.80
N THR A 175 -6.92 -0.56 19.86
CA THR A 175 -8.08 -1.42 19.58
C THR A 175 -8.19 -2.51 20.64
N GLU A 176 -9.40 -2.93 21.01
CA GLU A 176 -9.62 -3.83 22.15
C GLU A 176 -9.47 -5.34 21.79
N ASN A 177 -9.23 -5.71 20.53
CA ASN A 177 -9.30 -7.12 20.05
C ASN A 177 -7.99 -7.71 19.48
N TYR A 178 -7.90 -9.04 19.39
CA TYR A 178 -6.75 -9.85 18.91
C TYR A 178 -6.37 -9.67 17.42
N SER A 179 -7.25 -9.08 16.61
CA SER A 179 -6.93 -8.58 15.28
C SER A 179 -6.95 -7.05 15.33
N LYS A 180 -5.83 -6.44 14.96
CA LYS A 180 -5.63 -4.99 14.94
C LYS A 180 -5.70 -4.52 13.49
N LYS A 181 -6.24 -3.33 13.26
CA LYS A 181 -6.32 -2.74 11.93
C LYS A 181 -5.71 -1.36 11.95
N PHE A 182 -4.96 -1.06 10.90
CA PHE A 182 -4.58 0.30 10.56
C PHE A 182 -4.74 0.47 9.07
N TYR A 183 -4.60 1.70 8.62
CA TYR A 183 -4.73 2.04 7.21
C TYR A 183 -3.54 2.85 6.79
N PHE A 184 -3.15 2.67 5.54
CA PHE A 184 -2.25 3.58 4.85
C PHE A 184 -3.04 4.35 3.79
N ALA A 185 -2.92 5.66 3.75
CA ALA A 185 -3.46 6.45 2.64
C ALA A 185 -2.60 7.67 2.36
N VAL A 186 -2.61 8.08 1.10
CA VAL A 186 -2.20 9.40 0.66
C VAL A 186 -3.46 10.26 0.56
N VAL A 187 -3.40 11.48 1.08
CA VAL A 187 -4.53 12.41 1.08
C VAL A 187 -4.08 13.80 0.62
N PRO A 188 -4.86 14.48 -0.24
CA PRO A 188 -4.64 15.89 -0.50
C PRO A 188 -4.91 16.74 0.75
N ILE A 189 -4.03 17.71 0.98
CA ILE A 189 -4.13 18.70 2.06
C ILE A 189 -4.48 20.04 1.42
N TYR A 190 -5.63 20.58 1.78
CA TYR A 190 -6.09 21.89 1.33
C TYR A 190 -5.99 22.92 2.45
N TYR A 191 -5.69 24.16 2.11
CA TYR A 191 -5.80 25.30 3.01
C TYR A 191 -7.12 26.05 2.71
N ASP A 192 -7.95 26.21 3.74
CA ASP A 192 -9.15 27.06 3.71
C ASP A 192 -8.78 28.45 4.23
N SER A 193 -8.61 29.39 3.31
CA SER A 193 -8.22 30.77 3.63
C SER A 193 -9.32 31.55 4.36
N THR A 194 -10.58 31.12 4.26
CA THR A 194 -11.72 31.80 4.91
C THR A 194 -11.76 31.47 6.39
N ASN A 195 -11.51 30.21 6.73
CA ASN A 195 -11.56 29.72 8.11
C ASN A 195 -10.17 29.65 8.78
N ASN A 196 -9.10 29.84 8.01
CA ASN A 196 -7.70 29.68 8.43
C ASN A 196 -7.43 28.27 9.01
N LYS A 197 -7.83 27.23 8.26
CA LYS A 197 -7.72 25.83 8.67
C LYS A 197 -7.20 24.96 7.53
N TYR A 198 -6.64 23.80 7.87
CA TYR A 198 -6.31 22.78 6.89
C TYR A 198 -7.45 21.75 6.79
N LEU A 199 -7.69 21.27 5.58
CA LEU A 199 -8.66 20.25 5.30
C LEU A 199 -7.94 19.02 4.74
N LEU A 200 -8.21 17.88 5.36
CA LEU A 200 -7.78 16.58 4.91
C LEU A 200 -8.95 15.97 4.14
N SER A 201 -8.83 15.95 2.82
CA SER A 201 -9.86 15.31 1.98
C SER A 201 -9.41 13.90 1.66
N PHE A 202 -9.93 12.93 2.42
CA PHE A 202 -9.89 11.56 1.97
C PHE A 202 -10.68 11.48 0.67
N GLY A 203 -10.17 10.70 -0.29
CA GLY A 203 -10.89 10.45 -1.52
C GLY A 203 -12.19 9.67 -1.28
N SER A 204 -12.64 8.95 -2.28
CA SER A 204 -13.72 7.99 -2.13
C SER A 204 -13.47 7.04 -0.94
N LYS A 205 -14.50 6.37 -0.43
CA LYS A 205 -14.35 5.27 0.56
C LYS A 205 -13.44 4.11 0.07
N TYR A 206 -13.00 4.17 -1.19
CA TYR A 206 -12.11 3.23 -1.83
C TYR A 206 -10.65 3.69 -1.84
N ASP A 207 -10.35 4.89 -1.34
CA ASP A 207 -9.00 5.40 -1.18
C ASP A 207 -8.42 5.00 0.17
N GLY A 208 -7.15 4.59 0.15
CA GLY A 208 -6.45 3.97 1.26
C GLY A 208 -6.53 2.43 1.23
N ILE A 209 -5.60 1.81 1.94
CA ILE A 209 -5.48 0.35 2.05
C ILE A 209 -5.51 -0.04 3.52
N GLU A 210 -6.43 -0.94 3.85
CA GLU A 210 -6.55 -1.50 5.20
C GLU A 210 -5.48 -2.56 5.37
N ILE A 211 -4.78 -2.54 6.49
CA ILE A 211 -3.78 -3.52 6.86
C ILE A 211 -4.20 -4.10 8.20
N GLU A 212 -4.55 -5.37 8.17
CA GLU A 212 -4.83 -6.19 9.34
C GLU A 212 -3.54 -6.80 9.85
N TYR A 213 -3.31 -6.61 11.14
CA TYR A 213 -2.17 -7.11 11.90
C TYR A 213 -2.69 -8.10 12.93
N HIS A 214 -2.13 -9.31 12.93
CA HIS A 214 -2.45 -10.33 13.90
C HIS A 214 -1.16 -10.94 14.48
N TYR A 215 -0.99 -10.84 15.79
CA TYR A 215 0.14 -11.47 16.47
C TYR A 215 -0.24 -12.89 16.90
N ASP A 216 0.47 -13.87 16.33
CA ASP A 216 0.34 -15.28 16.65
C ASP A 216 1.34 -15.61 17.79
N GLU A 217 0.82 -15.75 19.00
CA GLU A 217 1.62 -15.99 20.20
C GLU A 217 2.36 -17.33 20.16
N GLU A 218 1.74 -18.37 19.61
CA GLU A 218 2.34 -19.71 19.52
C GLU A 218 3.52 -19.73 18.55
N LYS A 219 3.37 -19.05 17.41
CA LYS A 219 4.43 -18.96 16.40
C LYS A 219 5.45 -17.87 16.71
N ASN A 220 5.16 -16.96 17.64
CA ASN A 220 5.93 -15.75 17.93
C ASN A 220 6.17 -14.91 16.66
N LEU A 221 5.13 -14.76 15.84
CA LEU A 221 5.18 -14.10 14.54
C LEU A 221 3.94 -13.23 14.32
N VAL A 222 4.07 -12.26 13.43
CA VAL A 222 2.97 -11.42 12.99
C VAL A 222 2.48 -11.91 11.64
N HIS A 223 1.20 -12.23 11.56
CA HIS A 223 0.49 -12.42 10.30
C HIS A 223 -0.09 -11.08 9.83
N MET A 224 0.11 -10.74 8.56
CA MET A 224 -0.42 -9.50 7.99
C MET A 224 -1.23 -9.77 6.73
N ASN A 225 -2.40 -9.13 6.65
CA ASN A 225 -3.25 -9.10 5.48
C ASN A 225 -3.54 -7.65 5.11
N ALA A 226 -3.56 -7.31 3.83
CA ALA A 226 -4.06 -6.01 3.39
C ALA A 226 -5.28 -6.16 2.47
N SER A 227 -6.24 -5.24 2.59
CA SER A 227 -7.52 -5.24 1.87
C SER A 227 -8.00 -3.88 1.40
#